data_AF-A0A1Q5FGH0-F1
#
_entry.id   AF-A0A1Q5FGH0-F1
#
_cell.length_a   1.000
_cell.length_b   1.000
_cell.length_c   1.000
_cell.angle_alpha   90.00
_cell.angle_beta   90.00
_cell.angle_gamma   90.00
#
_symmetry.space_group_name_H-M   'P 1'
#
loop_
_entity.id
_entity.type
_entity.pdbx_description
1 polymer ?
#
loop_
_entity_poly.entity_id
_entity_poly.type
_entity_poly.pdbx_seq_one_letter_code
_entity_poly.pdbx_strand_id
1 'polypeptide(L)'
;MGNRCTLHEKETAVVKNHGKKQRAKAKAKRTGASHASAAAGTTHVHPAPDAGLMEGMLPYVAGSAPDHDLAARLLGACWAGCGPCQTSLSARAVAHRATLAGLAGAVYLVPLGAMAQHSPLLAPSTRAWIALAQEKAATGHGHVALRAVDDLDEDDAHALLDDALDHWAALDMENVSLLKEFRAAGAGGNRVPPRQRPADPMDTFRAAGINVVTVDDLDLGESIDPYYLAPNYGVFPGQTTTPSGQQLPMLTLYPETEDAGIEDLEARTDWEHWGMYGLPDVDPRWRVRARIADRSLQGLVHVGPDGEDDVELWRAAESVSMPPDWWDLLDRAQHVLIVGPVKDASPAALNAAGEAGTLLAVVARVAFV
;
A
#
# COMPACT_ATOMS: atom_id res chain seq x y z
N MET A 1 -9.65 11.63 -82.28
CA MET A 1 -9.41 10.50 -81.35
C MET A 1 -8.30 10.90 -80.39
N GLY A 2 -8.54 10.82 -79.07
CA GLY A 2 -7.47 10.89 -78.06
C GLY A 2 -7.50 12.08 -77.09
N ASN A 3 -8.62 12.36 -76.42
CA ASN A 3 -8.62 13.24 -75.24
C ASN A 3 -8.14 12.44 -74.01
N ARG A 4 -6.93 12.76 -73.51
CA ARG A 4 -6.41 12.29 -72.22
C ARG A 4 -7.09 13.06 -71.08
N CYS A 5 -7.96 12.39 -70.33
CA CYS A 5 -8.39 12.84 -69.02
C CYS A 5 -7.26 12.64 -68.00
N THR A 6 -6.65 13.73 -67.54
CA THR A 6 -5.82 13.72 -66.32
C THR A 6 -6.74 13.77 -65.11
N LEU A 7 -6.83 12.65 -64.39
CA LEU A 7 -7.41 12.59 -63.05
C LEU A 7 -6.50 13.38 -62.11
N HIS A 8 -6.95 14.54 -61.65
CA HIS A 8 -6.36 15.19 -60.48
C HIS A 8 -6.66 14.31 -59.26
N GLU A 9 -5.61 13.71 -58.70
CA GLU A 9 -5.64 13.12 -57.37
C GLU A 9 -6.09 14.20 -56.38
N LYS A 10 -7.27 13.99 -55.78
CA LYS A 10 -7.69 14.71 -54.59
C LYS A 10 -6.80 14.25 -53.45
N GLU A 11 -5.77 15.03 -53.14
CA GLU A 11 -5.08 14.94 -51.85
C GLU A 11 -6.13 14.97 -50.73
N THR A 12 -6.15 13.90 -49.95
CA THR A 12 -6.99 13.70 -48.78
C THR A 12 -6.56 14.64 -47.67
N ALA A 13 -7.11 15.86 -47.67
CA ALA A 13 -7.00 16.81 -46.57
C ALA A 13 -7.86 16.38 -45.36
N VAL A 14 -7.60 15.22 -44.76
CA VAL A 14 -8.38 14.73 -43.59
C VAL A 14 -7.51 13.94 -42.60
N VAL A 15 -6.50 14.55 -41.95
CA VAL A 15 -5.91 13.94 -40.73
C VAL A 15 -5.40 14.96 -39.69
N LYS A 16 -5.19 16.25 -40.01
CA LYS A 16 -4.47 17.18 -39.11
C LYS A 16 -5.17 17.48 -37.76
N ASN A 17 -6.49 17.28 -37.64
CA ASN A 17 -7.24 17.62 -36.42
C ASN A 17 -7.52 16.46 -35.46
N HIS A 18 -7.31 15.20 -35.87
CA HIS A 18 -7.58 14.04 -35.01
C HIS A 18 -6.64 14.00 -33.79
N GLY A 19 -5.36 14.36 -33.97
CA GLY A 19 -4.38 14.38 -32.87
C GLY A 19 -4.70 15.42 -31.79
N LYS A 20 -5.15 16.63 -32.17
CA LYS A 20 -5.51 17.68 -31.21
C LYS A 20 -6.75 17.29 -30.38
N LYS A 21 -7.75 16.70 -31.03
CA LYS A 21 -8.96 16.20 -30.35
C LYS A 21 -8.65 15.03 -29.41
N GLN A 22 -7.82 14.06 -29.83
CA GLN A 22 -7.41 12.95 -28.97
C GLN A 22 -6.58 13.43 -27.78
N ARG A 23 -5.66 14.38 -27.97
CA ARG A 23 -4.91 15.01 -26.87
C ARG A 23 -5.82 15.74 -25.89
N ALA A 24 -6.80 16.50 -26.38
CA ALA A 24 -7.78 17.16 -25.51
C ALA A 24 -8.64 16.15 -24.74
N LYS A 25 -9.05 15.04 -25.37
CA LYS A 25 -9.81 13.96 -24.71
C LYS A 25 -8.98 13.23 -23.65
N ALA A 26 -7.73 12.89 -23.95
CA ALA A 26 -6.80 12.29 -23.00
C ALA A 26 -6.52 13.24 -21.82
N LYS A 27 -6.30 14.53 -22.10
CA LYS A 27 -6.11 15.57 -21.08
C LYS A 27 -7.36 15.74 -20.22
N ALA A 28 -8.56 15.76 -20.82
CA ALA A 28 -9.83 15.80 -20.09
C ALA A 28 -10.00 14.57 -19.19
N LYS A 29 -9.70 13.36 -19.68
CA LYS A 29 -9.74 12.13 -18.87
C LYS A 29 -8.76 12.20 -17.69
N ARG A 30 -7.52 12.61 -17.95
CA ARG A 30 -6.44 12.70 -16.95
C ARG A 30 -6.66 13.80 -15.92
N THR A 31 -7.23 14.94 -16.32
CA THR A 31 -7.41 16.09 -15.40
C THR A 31 -8.82 16.14 -14.81
N GLY A 32 -9.80 15.51 -15.47
CA GLY A 32 -11.20 15.51 -15.04
C GLY A 32 -11.91 16.80 -15.47
N ALA A 33 -11.20 17.70 -16.15
CA ALA A 33 -11.76 18.89 -16.72
C ALA A 33 -12.70 18.56 -17.89
N SER A 34 -13.64 19.46 -18.16
CA SER A 34 -14.46 19.39 -19.36
C SER A 34 -13.59 19.32 -20.63
N HIS A 35 -14.06 18.65 -21.67
CA HIS A 35 -13.36 18.61 -22.95
C HIS A 35 -13.12 20.02 -23.52
N ALA A 36 -14.05 20.96 -23.30
CA ALA A 36 -13.90 22.34 -23.71
C ALA A 36 -12.71 23.02 -23.01
N SER A 37 -12.60 22.88 -21.68
CA SER A 37 -11.46 23.41 -20.90
C SER A 37 -10.15 22.75 -21.29
N ALA A 38 -10.15 21.43 -21.53
CA ALA A 38 -8.98 20.70 -22.00
C ALA A 38 -8.52 21.13 -23.40
N ALA A 39 -9.47 21.39 -24.31
CA ALA A 39 -9.19 21.89 -25.65
C ALA A 39 -8.72 23.36 -25.66
N ALA A 40 -9.24 24.17 -24.73
CA ALA A 40 -8.86 25.57 -24.54
C ALA A 40 -7.56 25.75 -23.75
N GLY A 41 -7.05 24.69 -23.10
CA GLY A 41 -5.84 24.75 -22.29
C GLY A 41 -6.06 25.31 -20.88
N THR A 42 -7.30 25.53 -20.46
CA THR A 42 -7.69 26.12 -19.16
C THR A 42 -7.92 25.07 -18.08
N THR A 43 -7.20 23.94 -18.14
CA THR A 43 -7.31 22.86 -17.15
C THR A 43 -6.70 23.28 -15.83
N HIS A 44 -7.47 23.18 -14.75
CA HIS A 44 -6.95 23.36 -13.41
C HIS A 44 -6.03 22.19 -13.03
N VAL A 45 -5.01 22.48 -12.24
CA VAL A 45 -4.11 21.50 -11.64
C VAL A 45 -4.03 21.86 -10.16
N HIS A 46 -4.25 20.86 -9.31
CA HIS A 46 -4.19 21.02 -7.87
C HIS A 46 -3.02 20.19 -7.34
N PRO A 47 -2.34 20.64 -6.28
CA PRO A 47 -1.41 19.77 -5.55
C PRO A 47 -2.19 18.54 -5.10
N ALA A 48 -1.71 17.36 -5.50
CA ALA A 48 -2.30 16.10 -5.07
C ALA A 48 -1.66 15.68 -3.74
N PRO A 49 -2.40 14.98 -2.86
CA PRO A 49 -1.77 14.21 -1.79
C PRO A 49 -0.73 13.27 -2.39
N ASP A 50 0.30 12.97 -1.61
CA ASP A 50 1.23 11.89 -1.93
C ASP A 50 0.44 10.61 -2.24
N ALA A 51 0.66 10.02 -3.41
CA ALA A 51 -0.05 8.82 -3.84
C ALA A 51 0.24 7.64 -2.90
N GLY A 52 1.46 7.59 -2.31
CA GLY A 52 1.83 6.57 -1.32
C GLY A 52 1.03 6.70 -0.02
N LEU A 53 0.59 7.91 0.34
CA LEU A 53 -0.31 8.16 1.46
C LEU A 53 -1.68 7.52 1.21
N MET A 54 -2.20 7.66 -0.01
CA MET A 54 -3.50 7.13 -0.40
C MET A 54 -3.51 5.59 -0.52
N GLU A 55 -2.39 5.00 -0.95
CA GLU A 55 -2.28 3.55 -1.15
C GLU A 55 -2.29 2.74 0.16
N GLY A 56 -1.94 3.37 1.29
CA GLY A 56 -2.06 2.78 2.63
C GLY A 56 -3.32 3.20 3.40
N MET A 57 -3.98 4.29 3.00
CA MET A 57 -5.12 4.84 3.72
C MET A 57 -6.47 4.33 3.25
N LEU A 58 -6.68 4.09 1.95
CA LEU A 58 -7.98 3.63 1.44
C LEU A 58 -8.18 2.14 1.78
N PRO A 59 -9.20 1.79 2.58
CA PRO A 59 -9.52 0.39 2.85
C PRO A 59 -9.87 -0.35 1.54
N TYR A 60 -9.31 -1.54 1.36
CA TYR A 60 -9.54 -2.39 0.18
C TYR A 60 -10.63 -3.44 0.44
N VAL A 61 -11.40 -3.77 -0.61
CA VAL A 61 -12.30 -4.92 -0.65
C VAL A 61 -11.89 -5.82 -1.80
N ALA A 62 -11.71 -7.12 -1.54
CA ALA A 62 -11.45 -8.11 -2.58
C ALA A 62 -12.49 -8.03 -3.71
N GLY A 63 -12.01 -7.83 -4.94
CA GLY A 63 -12.82 -7.67 -6.15
C GLY A 63 -13.21 -6.23 -6.49
N SER A 64 -12.92 -5.26 -5.63
CA SER A 64 -13.29 -3.85 -5.79
C SER A 64 -12.11 -2.94 -5.42
N ALA A 65 -11.17 -2.80 -6.34
CA ALA A 65 -10.01 -1.91 -6.14
C ALA A 65 -10.43 -0.43 -6.24
N PRO A 66 -10.08 0.42 -5.26
CA PRO A 66 -10.30 1.86 -5.38
C PRO A 66 -9.43 2.46 -6.50
N ASP A 67 -9.98 3.43 -7.23
CA ASP A 67 -9.23 4.26 -8.18
C ASP A 67 -8.45 5.33 -7.39
N HIS A 68 -7.18 5.04 -7.09
CA HIS A 68 -6.30 5.91 -6.31
C HIS A 68 -6.01 7.26 -7.02
N ASP A 69 -5.94 7.30 -8.35
CA ASP A 69 -5.77 8.56 -9.11
C ASP A 69 -7.00 9.45 -8.95
N LEU A 70 -8.19 8.87 -9.08
CA LEU A 70 -9.44 9.58 -8.87
C LEU A 70 -9.53 10.13 -7.44
N ALA A 71 -9.21 9.31 -6.44
CA ALA A 71 -9.21 9.72 -5.04
C ALA A 71 -8.24 10.89 -4.79
N ALA A 72 -6.98 10.76 -5.22
CA ALA A 72 -5.95 11.78 -5.03
C ALA A 72 -6.33 13.11 -5.69
N ARG A 73 -6.88 13.07 -6.91
CA ARG A 73 -7.31 14.28 -7.62
C ARG A 73 -8.53 14.94 -6.98
N LEU A 74 -9.47 14.15 -6.48
CA LEU A 74 -10.64 14.68 -5.76
C LEU A 74 -10.21 15.35 -4.47
N LEU A 75 -9.32 14.74 -3.68
CA LEU A 75 -8.78 15.35 -2.46
C LEU A 75 -7.94 16.60 -2.76
N GLY A 76 -7.11 16.57 -3.81
CA GLY A 76 -6.37 17.77 -4.24
C GLY A 76 -7.31 18.93 -4.61
N ALA A 77 -8.44 18.65 -5.29
CA ALA A 77 -9.46 19.65 -5.56
C ALA A 77 -10.23 20.10 -4.30
N CYS A 78 -10.44 19.18 -3.35
CA CYS A 78 -11.03 19.43 -2.04
C CYS A 78 -10.20 20.45 -1.25
N TRP A 79 -8.92 20.15 -1.01
CA TRP A 79 -8.00 21.02 -0.28
C TRP A 79 -7.71 22.34 -0.99
N ALA A 80 -7.72 22.35 -2.33
CA ALA A 80 -7.61 23.59 -3.09
C ALA A 80 -8.90 24.44 -3.09
N GLY A 81 -9.99 23.96 -2.47
CA GLY A 81 -11.29 24.65 -2.46
C GLY A 81 -11.91 24.82 -3.86
N CYS A 82 -11.56 23.97 -4.83
CA CYS A 82 -11.97 24.13 -6.22
C CYS A 82 -13.32 23.47 -6.51
N GLY A 83 -14.41 24.19 -6.21
CA GLY A 83 -15.80 23.72 -6.41
C GLY A 83 -16.07 23.07 -7.78
N PRO A 84 -15.73 23.69 -8.93
CA PRO A 84 -15.97 23.08 -10.24
C PRO A 84 -15.29 21.72 -10.45
N CYS A 85 -14.07 21.56 -9.94
CA CYS A 85 -13.34 20.29 -10.03
C CYS A 85 -13.90 19.25 -9.07
N GLN A 86 -14.26 19.65 -7.84
CA GLN A 86 -14.94 18.77 -6.90
C GLN A 86 -16.25 18.25 -7.47
N THR A 87 -17.17 19.12 -7.94
CA THR A 87 -18.44 18.68 -8.54
C THR A 87 -18.25 17.67 -9.67
N SER A 88 -17.30 17.92 -10.59
CA SER A 88 -17.05 17.00 -11.71
C SER A 88 -16.40 15.67 -11.28
N LEU A 89 -15.57 15.67 -10.23
CA LEU A 89 -14.88 14.48 -9.74
C LEU A 89 -15.75 13.68 -8.77
N SER A 90 -16.58 14.34 -7.97
CA SER A 90 -17.51 13.71 -7.02
C SER A 90 -18.51 12.82 -7.76
N ALA A 91 -19.09 13.28 -8.87
CA ALA A 91 -19.97 12.44 -9.69
C ALA A 91 -19.28 11.15 -10.18
N ARG A 92 -17.97 11.22 -10.50
CA ARG A 92 -17.19 10.04 -10.89
C ARG A 92 -16.87 9.14 -9.70
N ALA A 93 -16.60 9.72 -8.53
CA ALA A 93 -16.31 8.97 -7.31
C ALA A 93 -17.54 8.25 -6.78
N VAL A 94 -18.73 8.87 -6.83
CA VAL A 94 -20.01 8.22 -6.50
C VAL A 94 -20.30 7.06 -7.46
N ALA A 95 -20.09 7.25 -8.76
CA ALA A 95 -20.22 6.15 -9.72
C ALA A 95 -19.17 5.03 -9.49
N HIS A 96 -18.02 5.34 -8.89
CA HIS A 96 -16.96 4.39 -8.56
C HIS A 96 -16.98 4.03 -7.07
N ARG A 97 -17.97 3.22 -6.67
CA ARG A 97 -18.29 2.91 -5.27
C ARG A 97 -17.12 2.43 -4.41
N ALA A 98 -16.18 1.68 -4.99
CA ALA A 98 -14.94 1.28 -4.30
C ALA A 98 -14.08 2.48 -3.86
N THR A 99 -14.00 3.54 -4.68
CA THR A 99 -13.27 4.76 -4.36
C THR A 99 -13.99 5.55 -3.28
N LEU A 100 -15.33 5.66 -3.37
CA LEU A 100 -16.16 6.27 -2.34
C LEU A 100 -15.98 5.58 -0.99
N ALA A 101 -16.12 4.25 -0.96
CA ALA A 101 -15.92 3.44 0.23
C ALA A 101 -14.50 3.61 0.81
N GLY A 102 -13.49 3.66 -0.07
CA GLY A 102 -12.13 3.97 0.30
C GLY A 102 -12.00 5.32 1.03
N LEU A 103 -12.53 6.38 0.42
CA LEU A 103 -12.44 7.75 0.93
C LEU A 103 -13.19 7.93 2.25
N ALA A 104 -14.40 7.38 2.37
CA ALA A 104 -15.20 7.40 3.58
C ALA A 104 -14.55 6.55 4.69
N GLY A 105 -14.09 5.35 4.35
CA GLY A 105 -13.46 4.44 5.29
C GLY A 105 -12.16 5.00 5.88
N ALA A 106 -11.36 5.71 5.08
CA ALA A 106 -10.13 6.34 5.56
C ALA A 106 -10.38 7.38 6.67
N VAL A 107 -11.52 8.07 6.65
CA VAL A 107 -11.90 9.07 7.67
C VAL A 107 -12.65 8.44 8.84
N TYR A 108 -13.58 7.52 8.53
CA TYR A 108 -14.55 7.09 9.51
C TYR A 108 -14.21 5.77 10.19
N LEU A 109 -13.30 4.95 9.67
CA LEU A 109 -12.85 3.70 10.31
C LEU A 109 -11.65 3.88 11.25
N VAL A 110 -11.20 5.11 11.48
CA VAL A 110 -10.21 5.42 12.52
C VAL A 110 -10.90 5.79 13.84
N PRO A 111 -10.22 5.68 15.01
CA PRO A 111 -10.84 5.99 16.31
C PRO A 111 -11.45 7.40 16.39
N LEU A 112 -10.84 8.39 15.72
CA LEU A 112 -11.37 9.76 15.63
C LEU A 112 -12.73 9.81 14.91
N GLY A 113 -12.92 8.98 13.90
CA GLY A 113 -14.15 8.90 13.11
C GLY A 113 -15.32 8.23 13.85
N ALA A 114 -15.06 7.45 14.90
CA ALA A 114 -16.11 6.74 15.65
C ALA A 114 -17.12 7.70 16.30
N MET A 115 -16.70 8.92 16.65
CA MET A 115 -17.60 9.94 17.21
C MET A 115 -18.50 10.60 16.16
N ALA A 116 -18.13 10.50 14.88
CA ALA A 116 -18.83 11.14 13.78
C ALA A 116 -20.25 10.57 13.60
N GLN A 117 -20.50 9.30 13.93
CA GLN A 117 -21.84 8.69 13.88
C GLN A 117 -22.89 9.40 14.76
N HIS A 118 -22.47 10.19 15.75
CA HIS A 118 -23.37 10.96 16.61
C HIS A 118 -23.47 12.43 16.21
N SER A 119 -22.72 12.87 15.18
CA SER A 119 -22.69 14.25 14.74
C SER A 119 -23.99 14.63 14.03
N PRO A 120 -24.74 15.65 14.49
CA PRO A 120 -25.92 16.14 13.78
C PRO A 120 -25.58 16.85 12.46
N LEU A 121 -24.30 17.18 12.23
CA LEU A 121 -23.85 17.85 11.01
C LEU A 121 -23.76 16.91 9.82
N LEU A 122 -23.67 15.60 10.06
CA LEU A 122 -23.64 14.59 8.99
C LEU A 122 -25.04 14.28 8.46
N ALA A 123 -25.11 13.77 7.25
CA ALA A 123 -26.33 13.18 6.73
C ALA A 123 -26.76 11.94 7.54
N PRO A 124 -28.08 11.65 7.63
CA PRO A 124 -28.59 10.44 8.29
C PRO A 124 -28.01 9.14 7.74
N SER A 125 -27.87 9.04 6.41
CA SER A 125 -27.29 7.88 5.73
C SER A 125 -25.81 7.70 6.04
N THR A 126 -25.04 8.79 6.06
CA THR A 126 -23.65 8.79 6.51
C THR A 126 -23.52 8.26 7.93
N ARG A 127 -24.31 8.77 8.89
CA ARG A 127 -24.28 8.27 10.28
C ARG A 127 -24.61 6.78 10.38
N ALA A 128 -25.64 6.32 9.65
CA ALA A 128 -26.03 4.92 9.62
C ALA A 128 -24.92 4.03 9.05
N TRP A 129 -24.27 4.48 7.97
CA TRP A 129 -23.13 3.79 7.38
C TRP A 129 -21.93 3.73 8.33
N ILE A 130 -21.58 4.83 9.01
CA ILE A 130 -20.47 4.85 9.98
C ILE A 130 -20.71 3.85 11.11
N ALA A 131 -21.93 3.80 11.66
CA ALA A 131 -22.28 2.87 12.73
C ALA A 131 -22.12 1.41 12.29
N LEU A 132 -22.63 1.07 11.10
CA LEU A 132 -22.43 -0.24 10.49
C LEU A 132 -20.94 -0.53 10.27
N ALA A 133 -20.19 0.46 9.78
CA ALA A 133 -18.79 0.31 9.43
C ALA A 133 -17.91 0.04 10.64
N GLN A 134 -18.14 0.77 11.74
CA GLN A 134 -17.47 0.56 13.01
C GLN A 134 -17.80 -0.79 13.64
N GLU A 135 -19.07 -1.20 13.65
CA GLU A 135 -19.50 -2.52 14.16
C GLU A 135 -18.82 -3.66 13.39
N LYS A 136 -18.80 -3.59 12.05
CA LYS A 136 -18.19 -4.61 11.20
C LYS A 136 -16.67 -4.59 11.28
N ALA A 137 -16.03 -3.43 11.39
CA ALA A 137 -14.59 -3.34 11.62
C ALA A 137 -14.19 -3.99 12.95
N ALA A 138 -14.92 -3.72 14.04
CA ALA A 138 -14.67 -4.32 15.36
C ALA A 138 -14.78 -5.86 15.37
N THR A 139 -15.54 -6.43 14.44
CA THR A 139 -15.74 -7.89 14.31
C THR A 139 -14.87 -8.51 13.21
N GLY A 140 -13.92 -7.78 12.62
CA GLY A 140 -13.06 -8.29 11.53
C GLY A 140 -13.74 -8.41 10.16
N HIS A 141 -14.96 -7.87 10.03
CA HIS A 141 -15.77 -7.91 8.80
C HIS A 141 -15.82 -6.55 8.08
N GLY A 142 -14.78 -5.71 8.22
CA GLY A 142 -14.75 -4.35 7.65
C GLY A 142 -15.04 -4.30 6.13
N HIS A 143 -14.72 -5.36 5.38
CA HIS A 143 -15.06 -5.48 3.96
C HIS A 143 -16.57 -5.45 3.69
N VAL A 144 -17.41 -5.93 4.63
CA VAL A 144 -18.88 -5.89 4.51
C VAL A 144 -19.37 -4.44 4.55
N ALA A 145 -18.78 -3.61 5.40
CA ALA A 145 -19.14 -2.20 5.49
C ALA A 145 -18.75 -1.40 4.25
N LEU A 146 -17.60 -1.72 3.68
CA LEU A 146 -17.16 -1.12 2.42
C LEU A 146 -18.06 -1.53 1.25
N ARG A 147 -18.54 -2.78 1.23
CA ARG A 147 -19.58 -3.24 0.27
C ARG A 147 -20.93 -2.60 0.50
N ALA A 148 -21.28 -2.21 1.72
CA ALA A 148 -22.55 -1.54 2.00
C ALA A 148 -22.70 -0.19 1.27
N VAL A 149 -21.59 0.39 0.75
CA VAL A 149 -21.63 1.57 -0.13
C VAL A 149 -22.27 1.26 -1.48
N ASP A 150 -22.19 0.01 -1.96
CA ASP A 150 -22.83 -0.44 -3.20
C ASP A 150 -24.36 -0.47 -3.08
N ASP A 151 -24.88 -0.61 -1.87
CA ASP A 151 -26.32 -0.66 -1.58
C ASP A 151 -26.95 0.73 -1.35
N LEU A 152 -26.13 1.79 -1.21
CA LEU A 152 -26.62 3.16 -1.08
C LEU A 152 -27.22 3.63 -2.40
N ASP A 153 -28.37 4.31 -2.35
CA ASP A 153 -28.85 5.04 -3.51
C ASP A 153 -27.90 6.20 -3.89
N GLU A 154 -28.16 6.83 -5.04
CA GLU A 154 -27.26 7.87 -5.58
C GLU A 154 -27.19 9.09 -4.64
N ASP A 155 -28.32 9.50 -4.03
CA ASP A 155 -28.39 10.67 -3.16
C ASP A 155 -27.67 10.41 -1.84
N ASP A 156 -27.84 9.22 -1.26
CA ASP A 156 -27.14 8.80 -0.04
C ASP A 156 -25.63 8.62 -0.26
N ALA A 157 -25.22 8.14 -1.43
CA ALA A 157 -23.81 8.01 -1.77
C ALA A 157 -23.14 9.37 -2.02
N HIS A 158 -23.88 10.32 -2.60
CA HIS A 158 -23.46 11.72 -2.68
C HIS A 158 -23.30 12.33 -1.28
N ALA A 159 -24.29 12.14 -0.41
CA ALA A 159 -24.24 12.64 0.97
C ALA A 159 -23.04 12.07 1.74
N LEU A 160 -22.79 10.76 1.63
CA LEU A 160 -21.61 10.11 2.22
C LEU A 160 -20.31 10.70 1.70
N LEU A 161 -20.22 10.95 0.39
CA LEU A 161 -19.02 11.53 -0.21
C LEU A 161 -18.79 12.96 0.28
N ASP A 162 -19.80 13.81 0.23
CA ASP A 162 -19.69 15.23 0.62
C ASP A 162 -19.30 15.35 2.10
N ASP A 163 -19.95 14.58 2.98
CA ASP A 163 -19.60 14.51 4.40
C ASP A 163 -18.15 14.05 4.62
N ALA A 164 -17.69 13.04 3.87
CA ALA A 164 -16.32 12.56 3.95
C ALA A 164 -15.32 13.61 3.45
N LEU A 165 -15.63 14.33 2.36
CA LEU A 165 -14.80 15.41 1.83
C LEU A 165 -14.72 16.60 2.79
N ASP A 166 -15.80 16.95 3.48
CA ASP A 166 -15.80 17.99 4.51
C ASP A 166 -14.86 17.62 5.67
N HIS A 167 -14.83 16.34 6.07
CA HIS A 167 -13.88 15.86 7.07
C HIS A 167 -12.44 15.88 6.54
N TRP A 168 -12.21 15.45 5.29
CA TRP A 168 -10.91 15.56 4.65
C TRP A 168 -10.43 17.01 4.54
N ALA A 169 -11.32 17.97 4.28
CA ALA A 169 -11.00 19.38 4.24
C ALA A 169 -10.61 19.92 5.63
N ALA A 170 -11.23 19.42 6.70
CA ALA A 170 -10.87 19.75 8.07
C ALA A 170 -9.53 19.13 8.51
N LEU A 171 -9.18 17.97 7.95
CA LEU A 171 -7.90 17.29 8.12
C LEU A 171 -6.89 17.88 7.13
N ASP A 172 -6.38 19.08 7.43
CA ASP A 172 -5.34 19.74 6.61
C ASP A 172 -4.16 18.78 6.32
N MET A 173 -3.42 18.99 5.22
CA MET A 173 -2.30 18.16 4.74
C MET A 173 -1.28 17.83 5.84
N GLU A 174 -1.00 18.77 6.74
CA GLU A 174 -0.08 18.59 7.87
C GLU A 174 -0.61 17.61 8.94
N ASN A 175 -1.93 17.45 9.04
CA ASN A 175 -2.60 16.58 10.01
C ASN A 175 -2.92 15.19 9.45
N VAL A 176 -2.72 14.93 8.15
CA VAL A 176 -2.94 13.59 7.57
C VAL A 176 -1.96 12.56 8.16
N SER A 177 -0.76 12.99 8.59
CA SER A 177 0.17 12.16 9.35
C SER A 177 -0.40 11.67 10.68
N LEU A 178 -1.24 12.46 11.36
CA LEU A 178 -1.90 12.04 12.60
C LEU A 178 -2.90 10.90 12.35
N LEU A 179 -3.61 10.89 11.22
CA LEU A 179 -4.51 9.77 10.87
C LEU A 179 -3.74 8.46 10.71
N LYS A 180 -2.52 8.53 10.15
CA LYS A 180 -1.62 7.38 10.04
C LYS A 180 -1.23 6.87 11.43
N GLU A 181 -0.86 7.76 12.34
CA GLU A 181 -0.51 7.43 13.72
C GLU A 181 -1.71 6.87 14.51
N PHE A 182 -2.90 7.44 14.37
CA PHE A 182 -4.10 6.93 15.04
C PHE A 182 -4.54 5.56 14.53
N ARG A 183 -4.35 5.30 13.23
CA ARG A 183 -4.59 3.97 12.67
C ARG A 183 -3.59 2.94 13.18
N ALA A 184 -2.33 3.31 13.32
CA ALA A 184 -1.32 2.47 13.96
C ALA A 184 -1.62 2.25 15.46
N ALA A 185 -2.00 3.30 16.19
CA ALA A 185 -2.31 3.26 17.62
C ALA A 185 -3.59 2.47 17.97
N GLY A 186 -4.55 2.38 17.04
CA GLY A 186 -5.75 1.55 17.17
C GLY A 186 -5.48 0.05 17.27
N ALA A 187 -4.25 -0.41 16.97
CA ALA A 187 -3.82 -1.80 17.08
C ALA A 187 -3.36 -2.24 18.49
N GLY A 188 -3.43 -1.37 19.51
CA GLY A 188 -3.22 -1.74 20.92
C GLY A 188 -1.86 -1.34 21.46
N GLY A 189 -1.76 -0.10 21.96
CA GLY A 189 -0.53 0.45 22.54
C GLY A 189 -0.29 0.03 24.00
N ASN A 190 0.88 -0.55 24.25
CA ASN A 190 1.57 -0.43 25.55
C ASN A 190 3.01 0.05 25.26
N ARG A 191 3.26 1.34 25.49
CA ARG A 191 4.57 1.99 25.26
C ARG A 191 5.61 1.42 26.24
N VAL A 192 6.51 0.57 25.76
CA VAL A 192 7.75 0.18 26.47
C VAL A 192 8.80 1.26 26.20
N PRO A 193 9.61 1.69 27.19
CA PRO A 193 10.59 2.77 26.97
C PRO A 193 11.76 2.29 26.10
N PRO A 194 12.37 3.17 25.29
CA PRO A 194 13.48 2.81 24.42
C PRO A 194 14.68 2.37 25.26
N ARG A 195 15.15 1.14 25.07
CA ARG A 195 16.39 0.66 25.67
C ARG A 195 17.56 1.09 24.78
N GLN A 196 18.45 1.90 25.33
CA GLN A 196 19.64 2.41 24.65
C GLN A 196 20.67 1.28 24.41
N ARG A 197 21.24 1.30 23.20
CA ARG A 197 22.36 0.50 22.71
C ARG A 197 23.63 0.68 23.58
N PRO A 198 24.39 -0.38 23.88
CA PRO A 198 25.82 -0.25 24.22
C PRO A 198 26.63 0.23 23.00
N ALA A 199 27.80 0.84 23.21
CA ALA A 199 28.59 1.49 22.16
C ALA A 199 28.93 0.56 20.96
N ASP A 200 28.97 1.18 19.77
CA ASP A 200 29.16 0.56 18.46
C ASP A 200 30.48 -0.26 18.37
N PRO A 201 30.43 -1.57 18.01
CA PRO A 201 31.63 -2.39 17.83
C PRO A 201 32.55 -1.90 16.70
N MET A 202 32.02 -1.22 15.68
CA MET A 202 32.77 -0.82 14.49
C MET A 202 33.84 0.24 14.76
N ASP A 203 33.66 1.05 15.78
CA ASP A 203 34.66 2.04 16.19
C ASP A 203 35.90 1.37 16.81
N THR A 204 35.75 0.17 17.37
CA THR A 204 36.86 -0.61 17.94
C THR A 204 37.79 -1.15 16.85
N PHE A 205 37.24 -1.55 15.69
CA PHE A 205 38.02 -2.04 14.55
C PHE A 205 38.76 -0.93 13.80
N ARG A 206 38.11 0.24 13.65
CA ARG A 206 38.74 1.44 13.07
C ARG A 206 39.84 2.00 13.98
N ALA A 207 39.63 1.99 15.29
CA ALA A 207 40.66 2.38 16.27
C ALA A 207 41.86 1.42 16.29
N ALA A 208 41.67 0.15 15.87
CA ALA A 208 42.73 -0.85 15.76
C ALA A 208 43.52 -0.79 14.43
N GLY A 209 43.18 0.12 13.52
CA GLY A 209 43.89 0.29 12.23
C GLY A 209 43.63 -0.82 11.21
N ILE A 210 42.55 -1.58 11.36
CA ILE A 210 42.16 -2.65 10.44
C ILE A 210 41.39 -2.01 9.28
N ASN A 211 41.91 -2.16 8.05
CA ASN A 211 41.30 -1.60 6.86
C ASN A 211 40.13 -2.50 6.41
N VAL A 212 38.90 -2.03 6.56
CA VAL A 212 37.69 -2.74 6.14
C VAL A 212 37.38 -2.31 4.71
N VAL A 213 37.50 -3.25 3.76
CA VAL A 213 37.12 -3.06 2.35
C VAL A 213 35.63 -3.38 2.24
N THR A 214 34.82 -2.42 1.79
CA THR A 214 33.38 -2.65 1.58
C THR A 214 33.12 -3.18 0.18
N VAL A 215 31.95 -3.77 -0.05
CA VAL A 215 31.55 -4.28 -1.37
C VAL A 215 31.57 -3.17 -2.43
N ASP A 216 31.39 -1.91 -2.03
CA ASP A 216 31.52 -0.73 -2.89
C ASP A 216 32.94 -0.50 -3.44
N ASP A 217 33.97 -1.07 -2.80
CA ASP A 217 35.36 -0.98 -3.25
C ASP A 217 35.73 -2.04 -4.31
N LEU A 218 34.81 -2.97 -4.63
CA LEU A 218 35.02 -4.02 -5.62
C LEU A 218 34.35 -3.63 -6.95
N ASP A 219 35.17 -3.35 -7.97
CA ASP A 219 34.73 -3.08 -9.35
C ASP A 219 34.28 -4.41 -10.02
N LEU A 220 33.06 -4.84 -9.70
CA LEU A 220 32.44 -6.06 -10.22
C LEU A 220 31.77 -5.75 -11.58
N GLY A 221 32.24 -6.39 -12.65
CA GLY A 221 31.68 -6.18 -14.00
C GLY A 221 30.20 -6.56 -14.14
N GLU A 222 29.52 -5.96 -15.14
CA GLU A 222 28.06 -6.05 -15.42
C GLU A 222 27.46 -7.46 -15.58
N SER A 223 28.24 -8.54 -15.45
CA SER A 223 27.80 -9.93 -15.62
C SER A 223 27.67 -10.73 -14.32
N ILE A 224 28.00 -10.15 -13.16
CA ILE A 224 27.84 -10.83 -11.87
C ILE A 224 26.52 -10.36 -11.28
N ASP A 225 25.56 -11.27 -11.14
CA ASP A 225 24.33 -10.99 -10.39
C ASP A 225 24.71 -10.78 -8.92
N PRO A 226 24.61 -9.54 -8.40
CA PRO A 226 25.01 -9.23 -7.02
C PRO A 226 24.18 -10.00 -5.99
N TYR A 227 23.06 -10.60 -6.39
CA TYR A 227 22.26 -11.50 -5.55
C TYR A 227 23.06 -12.66 -4.95
N TYR A 228 24.06 -13.19 -5.67
CA TYR A 228 24.88 -14.31 -5.16
C TYR A 228 25.95 -13.89 -4.15
N LEU A 229 26.13 -12.60 -3.92
CA LEU A 229 27.15 -12.05 -3.03
C LEU A 229 26.55 -11.49 -1.74
N ALA A 230 25.22 -11.33 -1.67
CA ALA A 230 24.52 -10.85 -0.49
C ALA A 230 23.99 -12.02 0.36
N PRO A 231 23.92 -11.85 1.69
CA PRO A 231 23.24 -12.80 2.56
C PRO A 231 21.80 -13.06 2.09
N ASN A 232 21.50 -14.31 1.82
CA ASN A 232 20.21 -14.75 1.29
C ASN A 232 19.46 -15.65 2.29
N TYR A 233 18.14 -15.48 2.34
CA TYR A 233 17.22 -16.25 3.15
C TYR A 233 16.31 -17.08 2.27
N GLY A 234 15.88 -18.23 2.77
CA GLY A 234 14.72 -18.94 2.26
C GLY A 234 13.50 -18.70 3.15
N VAL A 235 12.32 -19.13 2.69
CA VAL A 235 11.07 -18.95 3.43
C VAL A 235 10.33 -20.28 3.67
N PHE A 236 9.77 -20.44 4.87
CA PHE A 236 8.79 -21.48 5.17
C PHE A 236 7.40 -20.86 5.35
N PRO A 237 6.38 -21.33 4.62
CA PRO A 237 5.00 -20.88 4.82
C PRO A 237 4.42 -21.46 6.10
N GLY A 238 3.81 -20.59 6.90
CA GLY A 238 3.08 -20.92 8.12
C GLY A 238 1.85 -20.05 8.30
N GLN A 239 1.19 -20.18 9.45
CA GLN A 239 0.04 -19.36 9.82
C GLN A 239 0.15 -18.98 11.29
N THR A 240 -0.38 -17.82 11.66
CA THR A 240 -0.49 -17.37 13.04
C THR A 240 -1.88 -16.82 13.31
N THR A 241 -2.19 -16.58 14.58
CA THR A 241 -3.45 -15.98 15.00
C THR A 241 -3.18 -14.62 15.62
N THR A 242 -3.85 -13.58 15.09
CA THR A 242 -3.85 -12.23 15.66
C THR A 242 -4.44 -12.23 17.07
N PRO A 243 -4.19 -11.18 17.89
CA PRO A 243 -4.81 -11.06 19.22
C PRO A 243 -6.35 -11.09 19.20
N SER A 244 -6.99 -10.71 18.08
CA SER A 244 -8.44 -10.77 17.90
C SER A 244 -8.97 -12.16 17.49
N GLY A 245 -8.11 -13.17 17.37
CA GLY A 245 -8.48 -14.52 16.97
C GLY A 245 -8.54 -14.74 15.44
N GLN A 246 -8.24 -13.71 14.64
CA GLN A 246 -8.20 -13.83 13.19
C GLN A 246 -6.90 -14.51 12.73
N GLN A 247 -7.00 -15.47 11.81
CA GLN A 247 -5.85 -16.10 11.16
C GLN A 247 -5.09 -15.10 10.25
N LEU A 248 -3.77 -15.18 10.24
CA LEU A 248 -2.86 -14.37 9.43
C LEU A 248 -1.81 -15.30 8.79
N PRO A 249 -1.48 -15.13 7.50
CA PRO A 249 -0.40 -15.90 6.89
C PRO A 249 0.95 -15.46 7.47
N MET A 250 1.88 -16.39 7.60
CA MET A 250 3.20 -16.16 8.14
C MET A 250 4.27 -16.73 7.20
N LEU A 251 5.39 -16.03 7.05
CA LEU A 251 6.60 -16.55 6.42
C LEU A 251 7.72 -16.55 7.46
N THR A 252 8.36 -17.70 7.62
CA THR A 252 9.51 -17.86 8.51
C THR A 252 10.80 -17.85 7.69
N LEU A 253 11.70 -16.92 7.97
CA LEU A 253 13.00 -16.81 7.31
C LEU A 253 13.97 -17.82 7.89
N TYR A 254 14.68 -18.52 7.00
CA TYR A 254 15.83 -19.35 7.36
C TYR A 254 17.06 -18.93 6.56
N PRO A 255 18.26 -18.92 7.15
CA PRO A 255 19.49 -18.64 6.42
C PRO A 255 19.76 -19.68 5.33
N GLU A 256 19.90 -19.26 4.06
CA GLU A 256 20.39 -20.12 2.98
C GLU A 256 21.92 -20.02 2.80
N THR A 257 22.49 -18.91 3.27
CA THR A 257 23.92 -18.58 3.22
C THR A 257 24.49 -18.49 4.64
N GLU A 258 25.81 -18.66 4.80
CA GLU A 258 26.44 -18.70 6.14
C GLU A 258 26.43 -17.33 6.84
N ASP A 259 26.40 -16.28 6.04
CA ASP A 259 26.38 -14.86 6.36
C ASP A 259 24.97 -14.32 6.58
N ALA A 260 23.93 -15.10 6.23
CA ALA A 260 22.55 -14.81 6.64
C ALA A 260 22.32 -15.22 8.11
N GLY A 261 21.79 -14.30 8.90
CA GLY A 261 21.60 -14.51 10.33
C GLY A 261 20.88 -13.36 11.00
N ILE A 262 20.84 -13.36 12.33
CA ILE A 262 20.21 -12.27 13.09
C ILE A 262 20.98 -10.97 12.90
N GLU A 263 22.32 -11.04 12.93
CA GLU A 263 23.19 -9.88 12.74
C GLU A 263 23.00 -9.23 11.36
N ASP A 264 22.78 -10.02 10.31
CA ASP A 264 22.48 -9.50 8.97
C ASP A 264 21.09 -8.83 8.90
N LEU A 265 20.06 -9.46 9.49
CA LEU A 265 18.73 -8.84 9.56
C LEU A 265 18.75 -7.54 10.37
N GLU A 266 19.47 -7.47 11.49
CA GLU A 266 19.65 -6.23 12.27
C GLU A 266 20.38 -5.15 11.48
N ALA A 267 21.31 -5.54 10.61
CA ALA A 267 22.07 -4.59 9.80
C ALA A 267 21.26 -4.03 8.61
N ARG A 268 20.36 -4.83 8.03
CA ARG A 268 19.63 -4.51 6.80
C ARG A 268 18.20 -4.04 7.03
N THR A 269 17.67 -4.25 8.23
CA THR A 269 16.28 -3.95 8.57
C THR A 269 16.22 -3.13 9.85
N ASP A 270 15.12 -2.41 10.02
CA ASP A 270 14.74 -1.73 11.25
C ASP A 270 13.73 -2.56 12.06
N TRP A 271 13.66 -3.87 11.82
CA TRP A 271 12.71 -4.75 12.48
C TRP A 271 12.97 -4.83 13.98
N GLU A 272 11.90 -4.97 14.75
CA GLU A 272 12.00 -5.11 16.19
C GLU A 272 12.25 -6.56 16.60
N HIS A 273 13.00 -6.74 17.68
CA HIS A 273 13.10 -8.05 18.33
C HIS A 273 11.73 -8.49 18.83
N TRP A 274 11.30 -9.66 18.39
CA TRP A 274 9.94 -10.14 18.57
C TRP A 274 9.90 -11.36 19.47
N GLY A 275 9.48 -11.14 20.72
CA GLY A 275 9.30 -12.20 21.72
C GLY A 275 7.98 -12.98 21.61
N MET A 276 7.28 -12.90 20.47
CA MET A 276 5.97 -13.54 20.23
C MET A 276 4.80 -13.04 21.12
N TYR A 277 5.00 -11.94 21.84
CA TYR A 277 3.97 -11.31 22.68
C TYR A 277 3.20 -10.25 21.89
N GLY A 278 2.29 -10.69 21.01
CA GLY A 278 1.51 -9.81 20.12
C GLY A 278 2.10 -9.75 18.72
N LEU A 279 1.52 -8.93 17.84
CA LEU A 279 2.04 -8.73 16.49
C LEU A 279 3.00 -7.53 16.47
N PRO A 280 4.07 -7.58 15.67
CA PRO A 280 4.91 -6.41 15.43
C PRO A 280 4.14 -5.37 14.61
N ASP A 281 4.69 -4.16 14.52
CA ASP A 281 4.11 -3.10 13.73
C ASP A 281 4.06 -3.47 12.23
N VAL A 282 3.06 -2.91 11.55
CA VAL A 282 2.91 -3.03 10.10
C VAL A 282 3.84 -2.03 9.44
N ASP A 283 4.76 -2.52 8.62
CA ASP A 283 5.55 -1.69 7.73
C ASP A 283 5.10 -1.88 6.27
N PRO A 284 4.38 -0.90 5.70
CA PRO A 284 3.97 -0.93 4.32
C PRO A 284 5.09 -0.59 3.34
N ARG A 285 6.37 -0.54 3.72
CA ARG A 285 7.48 -0.55 2.75
C ARG A 285 7.97 -1.96 2.48
N TRP A 286 7.81 -2.87 3.43
CA TRP A 286 8.00 -4.29 3.19
C TRP A 286 6.88 -4.89 2.35
N ARG A 287 7.26 -5.61 1.31
CA ARG A 287 6.38 -6.22 0.30
C ARG A 287 6.70 -7.70 0.13
N VAL A 288 5.67 -8.52 0.27
CA VAL A 288 5.65 -9.90 -0.24
C VAL A 288 5.06 -9.87 -1.64
N ARG A 289 5.87 -10.15 -2.67
CA ARG A 289 5.42 -10.19 -4.06
C ARG A 289 4.77 -11.53 -4.36
N ALA A 290 3.55 -11.49 -4.87
CA ALA A 290 2.74 -12.67 -5.14
C ALA A 290 2.11 -12.60 -6.54
N ARG A 291 2.27 -13.65 -7.36
CA ARG A 291 1.72 -13.71 -8.71
C ARG A 291 0.35 -14.38 -8.66
N ILE A 292 -0.68 -13.67 -9.12
CA ILE A 292 -2.07 -14.17 -9.09
C ILE A 292 -2.25 -15.35 -10.05
N ALA A 293 -1.62 -15.30 -11.23
CA ALA A 293 -1.85 -16.24 -12.32
C ALA A 293 -1.60 -17.71 -11.93
N ASP A 294 -0.56 -17.98 -11.14
CA ASP A 294 -0.12 -19.32 -10.73
C ASP A 294 -0.11 -19.51 -9.20
N ARG A 295 -0.68 -18.54 -8.46
CA ARG A 295 -0.75 -18.53 -6.99
C ARG A 295 0.63 -18.78 -6.33
N SER A 296 1.64 -18.09 -6.83
CA SER A 296 3.03 -18.24 -6.38
C SER A 296 3.58 -17.01 -5.67
N LEU A 297 4.55 -17.22 -4.78
CA LEU A 297 5.35 -16.14 -4.21
C LEU A 297 6.61 -15.90 -5.06
N GLN A 298 7.01 -14.63 -5.18
CA GLN A 298 8.16 -14.21 -5.99
C GLN A 298 9.31 -13.63 -5.17
N GLY A 299 9.03 -12.93 -4.08
CA GLY A 299 10.08 -12.31 -3.28
C GLY A 299 9.57 -11.55 -2.06
N LEU A 300 10.51 -11.20 -1.20
CA LEU A 300 10.35 -10.33 -0.04
C LEU A 300 11.34 -9.17 -0.15
N VAL A 301 10.79 -7.96 -0.33
CA VAL A 301 11.57 -6.75 -0.58
C VAL A 301 11.11 -5.61 0.33
N HIS A 302 12.01 -4.70 0.65
CA HIS A 302 11.67 -3.36 1.12
C HIS A 302 11.69 -2.42 -0.09
N VAL A 303 10.71 -1.52 -0.14
CA VAL A 303 10.54 -0.55 -1.21
C VAL A 303 10.90 0.83 -0.67
N GLY A 304 11.91 1.43 -1.30
CA GLY A 304 12.42 2.75 -0.98
C GLY A 304 11.44 3.88 -1.28
N PRO A 305 11.78 5.13 -0.88
CA PRO A 305 10.93 6.29 -1.10
C PRO A 305 10.74 6.67 -2.57
N ASP A 306 11.62 6.20 -3.46
CA ASP A 306 11.53 6.34 -4.91
C ASP A 306 10.68 5.26 -5.59
N GLY A 307 10.24 4.24 -4.83
CA GLY A 307 9.46 3.12 -5.32
C GLY A 307 10.31 1.96 -5.86
N GLU A 308 11.63 2.06 -5.80
CA GLU A 308 12.54 0.99 -6.18
C GLU A 308 12.81 0.05 -4.99
N ASP A 309 13.28 -1.17 -5.27
CA ASP A 309 13.69 -2.10 -4.23
C ASP A 309 15.06 -1.69 -3.69
N ASP A 310 15.14 -1.37 -2.40
CA ASP A 310 16.40 -1.01 -1.74
C ASP A 310 16.97 -2.16 -0.89
N VAL A 311 16.12 -3.08 -0.41
CA VAL A 311 16.52 -4.32 0.26
C VAL A 311 15.74 -5.51 -0.28
N GLU A 312 16.42 -6.57 -0.68
CA GLU A 312 15.82 -7.86 -1.05
C GLU A 312 16.30 -8.97 -0.11
N LEU A 313 15.42 -9.51 0.73
CA LEU A 313 15.77 -10.57 1.68
C LEU A 313 15.59 -11.97 1.09
N TRP A 314 14.69 -12.12 0.13
CA TRP A 314 14.41 -13.39 -0.53
C TRP A 314 13.87 -13.16 -1.93
N ARG A 315 14.34 -13.96 -2.88
CA ARG A 315 13.80 -14.09 -4.23
C ARG A 315 13.54 -15.56 -4.54
N ALA A 316 12.37 -15.83 -5.11
CA ALA A 316 12.03 -17.15 -5.57
C ALA A 316 12.88 -17.50 -6.81
N ALA A 317 13.76 -18.50 -6.68
CA ALA A 317 14.55 -19.01 -7.82
C ALA A 317 13.67 -19.63 -8.92
N GLU A 318 12.53 -20.21 -8.52
CA GLU A 318 11.49 -20.77 -9.38
C GLU A 318 10.10 -20.39 -8.85
N SER A 319 9.03 -20.52 -9.63
CA SER A 319 7.67 -20.25 -9.15
C SER A 319 7.33 -21.12 -7.93
N VAL A 320 7.24 -20.53 -6.73
CA VAL A 320 6.87 -21.22 -5.49
C VAL A 320 5.35 -21.16 -5.30
N SER A 321 4.63 -22.13 -5.87
CA SER A 321 3.17 -22.22 -5.72
C SER A 321 2.77 -22.53 -4.27
N MET A 322 1.77 -21.82 -3.77
CA MET A 322 1.32 -21.94 -2.38
C MET A 322 0.15 -22.91 -2.21
N PRO A 323 0.04 -23.58 -1.04
CA PRO A 323 -1.15 -24.35 -0.69
C PRO A 323 -2.42 -23.49 -0.84
N PRO A 324 -3.53 -24.02 -1.38
CA PRO A 324 -4.76 -23.24 -1.60
C PRO A 324 -5.24 -22.50 -0.36
N ASP A 325 -5.30 -23.18 0.79
CA ASP A 325 -5.77 -22.58 2.05
C ASP A 325 -4.88 -21.44 2.55
N TRP A 326 -3.58 -21.51 2.27
CA TRP A 326 -2.63 -20.44 2.60
C TRP A 326 -2.81 -19.26 1.65
N TRP A 327 -2.98 -19.52 0.35
CA TRP A 327 -3.25 -18.48 -0.64
C TRP A 327 -4.57 -17.75 -0.37
N ASP A 328 -5.63 -18.48 -0.02
CA ASP A 328 -6.93 -17.86 0.32
C ASP A 328 -6.83 -17.00 1.59
N LEU A 329 -5.93 -17.36 2.51
CA LEU A 329 -5.60 -16.55 3.68
C LEU A 329 -4.78 -15.31 3.30
N LEU A 330 -3.78 -15.44 2.43
CA LEU A 330 -3.02 -14.33 1.84
C LEU A 330 -3.93 -13.32 1.13
N ASP A 331 -4.81 -13.79 0.26
CA ASP A 331 -5.73 -12.98 -0.53
C ASP A 331 -6.70 -12.19 0.38
N ARG A 332 -7.19 -12.83 1.45
CA ARG A 332 -8.07 -12.20 2.43
C ARG A 332 -7.34 -11.20 3.34
N ALA A 333 -6.17 -11.56 3.86
CA ALA A 333 -5.48 -10.75 4.86
C ALA A 333 -4.66 -9.61 4.24
N GLN A 334 -4.09 -9.85 3.06
CA GLN A 334 -3.20 -8.93 2.32
C GLN A 334 -1.98 -8.42 3.10
N HIS A 335 -1.71 -9.06 4.24
CA HIS A 335 -0.59 -8.82 5.11
C HIS A 335 -0.04 -10.16 5.54
N VAL A 336 1.28 -10.24 5.68
CA VAL A 336 1.99 -11.46 6.06
C VAL A 336 2.91 -11.11 7.23
N LEU A 337 2.84 -11.89 8.30
CA LEU A 337 3.85 -11.82 9.34
C LEU A 337 5.14 -12.44 8.81
N ILE A 338 6.20 -11.66 8.74
CA ILE A 338 7.54 -12.17 8.47
C ILE A 338 8.27 -12.31 9.80
N VAL A 339 8.89 -13.46 10.03
CA VAL A 339 9.63 -13.75 11.26
C VAL A 339 10.90 -14.51 10.97
N GLY A 340 12.00 -14.19 11.64
CA GLY A 340 13.23 -14.97 11.56
C GLY A 340 14.43 -14.26 12.19
N PRO A 341 15.63 -14.83 12.07
CA PRO A 341 15.92 -16.08 11.38
C PRO A 341 15.80 -17.29 12.30
N VAL A 342 15.35 -18.43 11.76
CA VAL A 342 15.42 -19.74 12.43
C VAL A 342 15.90 -20.82 11.47
N LYS A 343 16.59 -21.83 11.98
CA LYS A 343 17.11 -22.94 11.15
C LYS A 343 16.02 -23.87 10.65
N ASP A 344 14.94 -24.00 11.42
CA ASP A 344 13.76 -24.79 11.07
C ASP A 344 12.50 -24.06 11.51
N ALA A 345 11.42 -24.22 10.74
CA ALA A 345 10.14 -23.59 11.02
C ALA A 345 9.26 -24.40 11.99
N SER A 346 9.84 -25.28 12.80
CA SER A 346 9.03 -25.98 13.80
C SER A 346 8.50 -24.99 14.85
N PRO A 347 7.29 -25.21 15.39
CA PRO A 347 6.77 -24.36 16.46
C PRO A 347 7.71 -24.31 17.68
N ALA A 348 8.44 -25.40 17.95
CA ALA A 348 9.40 -25.46 19.04
C ALA A 348 10.62 -24.55 18.81
N ALA A 349 11.17 -24.53 17.59
CA ALA A 349 12.30 -23.67 17.24
C ALA A 349 11.91 -22.18 17.26
N LEU A 350 10.74 -21.84 16.72
CA LEU A 350 10.19 -20.49 16.79
C LEU A 350 10.00 -20.01 18.23
N ASN A 351 9.35 -20.83 19.08
CA ASN A 351 9.17 -20.50 20.49
C ASN A 351 10.51 -20.31 21.22
N ALA A 352 11.47 -21.21 21.01
CA ALA A 352 12.78 -21.12 21.64
C ALA A 352 13.54 -19.85 21.19
N ALA A 353 13.46 -19.48 19.92
CA ALA A 353 14.06 -18.26 19.40
C ALA A 353 13.36 -17.00 19.95
N GLY A 354 12.03 -17.03 20.06
CA GLY A 354 11.24 -15.95 20.66
C GLY A 354 11.57 -15.72 22.13
N GLU A 355 11.68 -16.79 22.93
CA GLU A 355 12.09 -16.72 24.33
C GLU A 355 13.54 -16.24 24.50
N ALA A 356 14.42 -16.61 23.57
CA ALA A 356 15.82 -16.14 23.55
C ALA A 356 15.96 -14.68 23.07
N GLY A 357 14.89 -14.08 22.53
CA GLY A 357 14.93 -12.74 21.92
C GLY A 357 15.71 -12.68 20.61
N THR A 358 15.89 -13.83 19.93
CA THR A 358 16.67 -13.94 18.69
C THR A 358 15.80 -13.97 17.43
N LEU A 359 14.55 -13.51 17.53
CA LEU A 359 13.66 -13.31 16.40
C LEU A 359 13.50 -11.83 16.13
N LEU A 360 13.53 -11.46 14.86
CA LEU A 360 13.06 -10.19 14.32
C LEU A 360 11.78 -10.45 13.55
N ALA A 361 10.87 -9.48 13.56
CA ALA A 361 9.62 -9.63 12.82
C ALA A 361 9.07 -8.30 12.32
N VAL A 362 8.29 -8.38 11.24
CA VAL A 362 7.51 -7.29 10.67
C VAL A 362 6.21 -7.84 10.10
N VAL A 363 5.15 -7.02 10.06
CA VAL A 363 4.01 -7.33 9.21
C VAL A 363 4.15 -6.61 7.87
N ALA A 364 4.46 -7.38 6.81
CA ALA A 364 4.64 -6.88 5.46
C ALA A 364 3.32 -6.90 4.67
N ARG A 365 3.17 -5.99 3.70
CA ARG A 365 2.00 -5.98 2.78
C ARG A 365 2.22 -6.96 1.63
N VAL A 366 1.14 -7.54 1.12
CA VAL A 366 1.18 -8.30 -0.13
C VAL A 366 1.08 -7.36 -1.33
N ALA A 367 2.01 -7.51 -2.28
CA ALA A 367 1.97 -6.87 -3.60
C ALA A 367 1.64 -7.92 -4.65
N PHE A 368 0.43 -7.85 -5.22
CA PHE A 368 0.04 -8.73 -6.30
C PHE A 368 0.58 -8.21 -7.64
N VAL A 369 1.30 -9.07 -8.36
CA VAL A 369 1.98 -8.76 -9.63
C VAL A 369 1.48 -9.59 -10.80
#